data_AF-A0A2V8QN84-F1
#
_entry.id   AF-A0A2V8QN84-F1
#
_cell.length_a   1.000
_cell.length_b   1.000
_cell.length_c   1.000
_cell.angle_alpha   90.00
_cell.angle_beta   90.00
_cell.angle_gamma   90.00
#
_symmetry.space_group_name_H-M   'P 1'
#
loop_
_entity.id
_entity.type
_entity.pdbx_description
1 polymer ?
#
loop_
_entity_poly.entity_id
_entity_poly.type
_entity_poly.pdbx_seq_one_letter_code
_entity_poly.pdbx_strand_id
1 'polypeptide(L)'
;MTNPSTNDDHKILGLRLGGSSSVLRAQGDLRSRSESGYTLVALLAMMTVLALFAMAVAPRLQQQTQREKEKEAIFRGEQVADAIRDYYRYRFTMMRLTGDQALPTSMDQLVQGVPIPGGSKTRQILRASAARDPLTIEGEWKFIRPRSDALIDFQQAVMLYAGAVLPPPRDPQMAQLQQFAVPQLTALVNLGQGSRSSSTSSVGDESSGPFVGVASRSTRSSVLTFYGLESHGEWIFTPLFRN
;
A
#
# COMPACT_ATOMS: atom_id res chain seq x y z
N MET A 1 -25.13 32.46 -76.81
CA MET A 1 -26.57 32.32 -77.11
C MET A 1 -27.29 32.63 -75.80
N THR A 2 -27.47 33.93 -75.49
CA THR A 2 -28.71 34.73 -75.65
C THR A 2 -29.79 34.42 -74.59
N ASN A 3 -30.03 35.41 -73.71
CA ASN A 3 -31.31 35.76 -73.03
C ASN A 3 -32.53 35.61 -73.98
N PRO A 4 -33.82 35.71 -73.56
CA PRO A 4 -34.42 36.47 -72.43
C PRO A 4 -35.53 35.70 -71.65
N SER A 5 -36.01 36.11 -70.48
CA SER A 5 -37.06 37.13 -70.16
C SER A 5 -38.41 36.97 -70.88
N THR A 6 -39.46 37.48 -70.19
CA THR A 6 -40.80 37.90 -70.67
C THR A 6 -41.94 36.99 -70.18
N ASN A 7 -42.67 37.39 -69.12
CA ASN A 7 -43.87 38.26 -69.10
C ASN A 7 -45.11 37.52 -69.63
N ASP A 8 -46.19 37.45 -68.84
CA ASP A 8 -47.45 38.10 -69.21
C ASP A 8 -48.60 37.77 -68.24
N ASP A 9 -49.25 38.84 -67.84
CA ASP A 9 -50.53 38.94 -67.14
C ASP A 9 -51.70 38.48 -68.01
N HIS A 10 -52.63 37.70 -67.46
CA HIS A 10 -54.06 37.76 -67.84
C HIS A 10 -54.89 37.40 -66.58
N LYS A 11 -55.48 38.37 -65.87
CA LYS A 11 -56.82 38.98 -66.07
C LYS A 11 -57.99 37.99 -66.19
N ILE A 12 -59.06 38.38 -65.49
CA ILE A 12 -60.50 38.13 -65.69
C ILE A 12 -61.11 37.10 -64.72
N LEU A 13 -61.76 37.53 -63.62
CA LEU A 13 -63.11 38.11 -63.44
C LEU A 13 -64.29 37.15 -63.74
N GLY A 14 -64.85 36.59 -62.66
CA GLY A 14 -66.25 36.18 -62.52
C GLY A 14 -66.58 36.23 -61.03
N LEU A 15 -67.41 37.17 -60.51
CA LEU A 15 -68.88 37.13 -60.45
C LEU A 15 -69.39 35.77 -59.93
N ARG A 16 -70.21 35.65 -58.90
CA ARG A 16 -70.89 36.57 -57.98
C ARG A 16 -71.61 35.67 -56.94
N LEU A 17 -71.84 36.21 -55.75
CA LEU A 17 -72.95 35.90 -54.81
C LEU A 17 -72.99 34.54 -54.09
N GLY A 18 -72.78 34.63 -52.78
CA GLY A 18 -73.89 34.41 -51.85
C GLY A 18 -73.79 33.16 -50.97
N GLY A 19 -73.82 33.37 -49.65
CA GLY A 19 -74.37 32.39 -48.72
C GLY A 19 -73.49 32.03 -47.53
N SER A 20 -73.66 32.81 -46.46
CA SER A 20 -73.83 32.38 -45.06
C SER A 20 -72.89 31.36 -44.41
N SER A 21 -72.52 31.74 -43.17
CA SER A 21 -72.32 30.88 -42.00
C SER A 21 -71.12 29.92 -42.07
N SER A 22 -70.35 29.64 -41.04
CA SER A 22 -70.42 29.88 -39.61
C SER A 22 -69.08 29.40 -39.07
N VAL A 23 -68.57 30.10 -38.06
CA VAL A 23 -67.82 29.59 -36.91
C VAL A 23 -67.18 28.22 -37.06
N LEU A 24 -65.84 28.18 -37.04
CA LEU A 24 -65.06 27.29 -36.18
C LEU A 24 -63.59 27.73 -36.24
N ARG A 25 -63.26 28.70 -35.39
CA ARG A 25 -61.87 28.99 -35.02
C ARG A 25 -61.41 27.80 -34.17
N ALA A 26 -60.83 26.79 -34.83
CA ALA A 26 -60.09 25.73 -34.17
C ALA A 26 -58.78 26.33 -33.63
N GLN A 27 -58.91 27.02 -32.51
CA GLN A 27 -57.80 27.40 -31.66
C GLN A 27 -57.33 26.10 -31.00
N GLY A 28 -56.27 25.51 -31.57
CA GLY A 28 -55.57 24.39 -30.96
C GLY A 28 -54.95 24.88 -29.65
N ASP A 29 -55.67 24.65 -28.57
CA ASP A 29 -55.24 24.76 -27.18
C ASP A 29 -54.16 23.68 -26.94
N LEU A 30 -52.91 23.97 -27.32
CA LEU A 30 -51.77 23.30 -26.71
C LEU A 30 -51.69 23.82 -25.28
N ARG A 31 -52.51 23.22 -24.41
CA ARG A 31 -52.40 23.34 -22.98
C ARG A 31 -50.97 22.97 -22.60
N SER A 32 -50.11 23.95 -22.41
CA SER A 32 -48.90 23.79 -21.62
C SER A 32 -49.36 23.55 -20.20
N ARG A 33 -49.60 22.26 -19.90
CA ARG A 33 -49.83 21.80 -18.55
C ARG A 33 -48.67 22.33 -17.72
N SER A 34 -49.00 23.07 -16.66
CA SER A 34 -48.04 23.62 -15.72
C SER A 34 -47.19 22.49 -15.11
N GLU A 35 -46.04 22.19 -15.70
CA GLU A 35 -44.99 21.32 -15.15
C GLU A 35 -44.16 22.03 -14.07
N SER A 36 -44.72 23.06 -13.42
CA SER A 36 -44.00 24.02 -12.57
C SER A 36 -43.70 23.53 -11.16
N GLY A 37 -43.77 22.23 -10.88
CA GLY A 37 -43.49 21.66 -9.56
C GLY A 37 -42.61 20.41 -9.55
N TYR A 38 -42.64 19.62 -10.63
CA TYR A 38 -41.94 18.33 -10.67
C TYR A 38 -40.46 18.45 -11.03
N THR A 39 -40.05 19.51 -11.70
CA THR A 39 -38.64 19.73 -12.09
C THR A 39 -37.74 19.90 -10.86
N LEU A 40 -38.19 20.65 -9.85
CA LEU A 40 -37.46 20.84 -8.60
C LEU A 40 -37.38 19.53 -7.79
N VAL A 41 -38.48 18.77 -7.74
CA VAL A 41 -38.51 17.45 -7.08
C VAL A 41 -37.60 16.45 -7.80
N ALA A 42 -37.62 16.43 -9.13
CA ALA A 42 -36.73 15.58 -9.93
C ALA A 42 -35.26 15.97 -9.75
N LEU A 43 -34.95 17.27 -9.66
CA LEU A 43 -33.59 17.76 -9.41
C LEU A 43 -33.12 17.37 -8.00
N LEU A 44 -33.98 17.52 -6.99
CA LEU A 44 -33.68 17.12 -5.61
C LEU A 44 -33.49 15.59 -5.52
N ALA A 45 -34.34 14.81 -6.18
CA ALA A 45 -34.20 13.35 -6.28
C ALA A 45 -32.92 12.93 -7.02
N MET A 46 -32.55 13.64 -8.09
CA MET A 46 -31.30 13.39 -8.81
C MET A 46 -30.08 13.73 -7.93
N MET A 47 -30.11 14.84 -7.21
CA MET A 47 -29.03 15.22 -6.28
C MET A 47 -28.89 14.24 -5.12
N THR A 48 -30.00 13.74 -4.56
CA THR A 48 -29.95 12.74 -3.48
C THR A 48 -29.38 11.41 -3.99
N VAL A 49 -29.78 10.96 -5.19
CA VAL A 49 -29.20 9.77 -5.81
C VAL A 49 -27.70 9.95 -6.07
N LEU A 50 -27.27 11.10 -6.60
CA LEU A 50 -25.85 11.42 -6.81
C LEU A 50 -25.06 11.45 -5.48
N ALA A 51 -25.64 12.00 -4.42
CA ALA A 51 -25.03 12.03 -3.09
C ALA A 51 -24.85 10.62 -2.51
N LEU A 52 -25.84 9.74 -2.69
CA LEU A 52 -25.75 8.34 -2.28
C LEU A 52 -24.64 7.59 -3.05
N PHE A 53 -24.53 7.82 -4.36
CA PHE A 53 -23.46 7.24 -5.17
C PHE A 53 -22.07 7.73 -4.74
N ALA A 54 -21.92 9.01 -4.40
CA ALA A 54 -20.64 9.57 -3.95
C ALA A 54 -20.16 8.94 -2.63
N MET A 55 -21.06 8.69 -1.67
CA MET A 55 -20.72 8.06 -0.40
C MET A 55 -20.27 6.60 -0.55
N ALA A 56 -20.76 5.88 -1.56
CA ALA A 56 -20.41 4.47 -1.79
C ALA A 56 -18.95 4.25 -2.22
N VAL A 57 -18.24 5.28 -2.69
CA VAL A 57 -16.86 5.16 -3.21
C VAL A 57 -15.78 5.45 -2.15
N ALA A 58 -16.11 6.22 -1.11
CA ALA A 58 -15.15 6.71 -0.10
C ALA A 58 -14.28 5.64 0.60
N PRO A 59 -14.80 4.50 1.11
CA PRO A 59 -13.97 3.56 1.89
C PRO A 59 -12.85 2.89 1.08
N ARG A 60 -12.94 2.88 -0.26
CA ARG A 60 -11.93 2.26 -1.13
C ARG A 60 -10.62 3.05 -1.18
N LEU A 61 -10.67 4.38 -1.06
CA LEU A 61 -9.49 5.23 -1.15
C LEU A 61 -8.58 5.08 0.09
N GLN A 62 -9.18 4.99 1.29
CA GLN A 62 -8.40 4.78 2.52
C GLN A 62 -7.70 3.42 2.52
N GLN A 63 -8.37 2.37 2.06
CA GLN A 63 -7.76 1.05 1.94
C GLN A 63 -6.66 1.00 0.88
N GLN A 64 -6.81 1.70 -0.24
CA GLN A 64 -5.77 1.78 -1.27
C GLN A 64 -4.52 2.48 -0.76
N THR A 65 -4.68 3.64 -0.13
CA THR A 65 -3.53 4.38 0.44
C THR A 65 -2.83 3.59 1.54
N GLN A 66 -3.57 2.85 2.36
CA GLN A 66 -2.97 1.95 3.36
C GLN A 66 -2.19 0.81 2.69
N ARG A 67 -2.78 0.11 1.71
CA ARG A 67 -2.08 -0.94 0.95
C ARG A 67 -0.82 -0.43 0.27
N GLU A 68 -0.83 0.80 -0.26
CA GLU A 68 0.34 1.42 -0.88
C GLU A 68 1.46 1.66 0.14
N LYS A 69 1.12 2.21 1.31
CA LYS A 69 2.09 2.37 2.41
C LYS A 69 2.63 1.04 2.92
N GLU A 70 1.80 0.01 2.99
CA GLU A 70 2.21 -1.35 3.37
C GLU A 70 3.18 -1.96 2.35
N LYS A 71 2.90 -1.81 1.04
CA LYS A 71 3.85 -2.23 -0.01
C LYS A 71 5.17 -1.48 0.09
N GLU A 72 5.12 -0.18 0.35
CA GLU A 72 6.32 0.62 0.53
C GLU A 72 7.08 0.23 1.80
N ALA A 73 6.39 -0.09 2.89
CA ALA A 73 6.98 -0.57 4.13
C ALA A 73 7.72 -1.88 3.90
N ILE A 74 7.10 -2.83 3.19
CA ILE A 74 7.76 -4.09 2.79
C ILE A 74 8.98 -3.79 1.92
N PHE A 75 8.84 -2.95 0.89
CA PHE A 75 9.96 -2.62 0.00
C PHE A 75 11.13 -1.93 0.70
N ARG A 76 10.86 -1.03 1.66
CA ARG A 76 11.88 -0.35 2.46
C ARG A 76 12.49 -1.28 3.50
N GLY A 77 11.68 -2.09 4.17
CA GLY A 77 12.11 -3.10 5.11
C GLY A 77 13.04 -4.12 4.46
N GLU A 78 12.72 -4.60 3.27
CA GLU A 78 13.59 -5.52 2.50
C GLU A 78 14.95 -4.87 2.15
N GLN A 79 14.98 -3.58 1.82
CA GLN A 79 16.24 -2.85 1.61
C GLN A 79 17.07 -2.77 2.89
N VAL A 80 16.43 -2.60 4.06
CA VAL A 80 17.12 -2.64 5.35
C VAL A 80 17.70 -4.03 5.60
N ALA A 81 16.93 -5.10 5.36
CA ALA A 81 17.42 -6.47 5.49
C ALA A 81 18.63 -6.76 4.57
N ASP A 82 18.58 -6.29 3.31
CA ASP A 82 19.71 -6.39 2.38
C ASP A 82 20.93 -5.57 2.82
N ALA A 83 20.72 -4.38 3.38
CA ALA A 83 21.80 -3.58 3.93
C ALA A 83 22.47 -4.25 5.14
N ILE A 84 21.69 -4.82 6.06
CA ILE A 84 22.20 -5.59 7.21
C ILE A 84 23.08 -6.75 6.72
N ARG A 85 22.60 -7.48 5.70
CA ARG A 85 23.34 -8.58 5.08
C ARG A 85 24.68 -8.10 4.50
N ASP A 86 24.67 -7.05 3.70
CA ASP A 86 25.90 -6.53 3.08
C ASP A 86 26.88 -5.98 4.13
N TYR A 87 26.38 -5.35 5.18
CA TYR A 87 27.16 -4.88 6.32
C TYR A 87 27.84 -6.04 7.05
N TYR A 88 27.06 -7.06 7.44
CA TYR A 88 27.56 -8.23 8.15
C TYR A 88 28.60 -8.97 7.32
N ARG A 89 28.32 -9.19 6.02
CA ARG A 89 29.26 -9.87 5.12
C ARG A 89 30.60 -9.15 4.99
N TYR A 90 30.55 -7.82 4.92
CA TYR A 90 31.78 -7.02 4.89
C TYR A 90 32.57 -7.17 6.18
N ARG A 91 31.93 -7.01 7.34
CA ARG A 91 32.59 -7.13 8.66
C ARG A 91 33.15 -8.53 8.88
N PHE A 92 32.43 -9.55 8.45
CA PHE A 92 32.88 -10.94 8.49
C PHE A 92 34.11 -11.17 7.59
N THR A 93 34.04 -10.73 6.33
CA THR A 93 35.08 -11.04 5.34
C THR A 93 36.35 -10.20 5.54
N MET A 94 36.18 -8.90 5.80
CA MET A 94 37.28 -7.93 5.86
C MET A 94 37.86 -7.78 7.27
N MET A 95 37.03 -7.87 8.30
CA MET A 95 37.46 -7.65 9.69
C MET A 95 37.46 -8.93 10.52
N ARG A 96 37.02 -10.07 9.96
CA ARG A 96 36.95 -11.38 10.64
C ARG A 96 36.14 -11.34 11.95
N LEU A 97 35.19 -10.41 12.04
CA LEU A 97 34.26 -10.28 13.16
C LEU A 97 33.10 -11.26 12.97
N THR A 98 32.62 -11.83 14.08
CA THR A 98 31.51 -12.79 14.08
C THR A 98 30.52 -12.49 15.20
N GLY A 99 29.29 -12.98 15.07
CA GLY A 99 28.24 -12.79 16.08
C GLY A 99 27.82 -11.32 16.22
N ASP A 100 27.52 -10.91 17.45
CA ASP A 100 26.97 -9.58 17.76
C ASP A 100 27.86 -8.40 17.32
N GLN A 101 29.19 -8.58 17.30
CA GLN A 101 30.14 -7.51 16.98
C GLN A 101 30.19 -7.17 15.48
N ALA A 102 29.74 -8.09 14.63
CA ALA A 102 29.67 -7.92 13.19
C ALA A 102 28.33 -7.32 12.73
N LEU A 103 27.34 -7.24 13.62
CA LEU A 103 26.04 -6.64 13.34
C LEU A 103 26.10 -5.12 13.45
N PRO A 104 25.23 -4.41 12.73
CA PRO A 104 25.07 -2.97 12.90
C PRO A 104 24.48 -2.66 14.29
N THR A 105 24.92 -1.57 14.89
CA THR A 105 24.40 -1.09 16.19
C THR A 105 23.44 0.08 16.05
N SER A 106 23.40 0.72 14.87
CA SER A 106 22.47 1.80 14.56
C SER A 106 22.11 1.81 13.06
N MET A 107 20.97 2.40 12.73
CA MET A 107 20.52 2.60 11.35
C MET A 107 21.50 3.47 10.55
N ASP A 108 22.13 4.46 11.21
CA ASP A 108 23.07 5.39 10.57
C ASP A 108 24.30 4.67 9.96
N GLN A 109 24.76 3.57 10.57
CA GLN A 109 25.84 2.77 10.00
C GLN A 109 25.46 2.16 8.64
N LEU A 110 24.18 1.79 8.46
CA LEU A 110 23.68 1.28 7.20
C LEU A 110 23.57 2.39 6.14
N VAL A 111 23.16 3.59 6.56
CA VAL A 111 23.06 4.77 5.68
C VAL A 111 24.44 5.27 5.25
N GLN A 112 25.39 5.37 6.18
CA GLN A 112 26.79 5.74 5.91
C GLN A 112 27.46 4.71 4.97
N GLY A 113 27.08 3.45 5.15
CA GLY A 113 27.53 2.32 4.36
C GLY A 113 28.90 1.82 4.75
N VAL A 114 29.54 1.14 3.80
CA VAL A 114 30.68 0.27 4.07
C VAL A 114 31.92 0.76 3.33
N PRO A 115 33.11 0.86 3.97
CA PRO A 115 34.32 1.32 3.28
C PRO A 115 34.74 0.38 2.15
N ILE A 116 35.12 0.94 1.01
CA ILE A 116 35.66 0.15 -0.10
C ILE A 116 37.13 -0.21 0.22
N PRO A 117 37.51 -1.49 0.22
CA PRO A 117 38.90 -1.89 0.48
C PRO A 117 39.86 -1.17 -0.46
N GLY A 118 40.91 -0.56 0.09
CA GLY A 118 41.92 0.17 -0.68
C GLY A 118 41.49 1.57 -1.16
N GLY A 119 40.34 2.08 -0.71
CA GLY A 119 39.88 3.44 -1.03
C GLY A 119 39.45 4.24 0.20
N SER A 120 39.28 5.54 0.03
CA SER A 120 38.75 6.47 1.05
C SER A 120 37.22 6.61 1.00
N LYS A 121 36.57 6.06 -0.04
CA LYS A 121 35.12 6.17 -0.25
C LYS A 121 34.36 5.04 0.43
N THR A 122 33.18 5.34 0.94
CA THR A 122 32.21 4.35 1.39
C THR A 122 31.24 3.99 0.27
N ARG A 123 30.91 2.71 0.17
CA ARG A 123 29.83 2.20 -0.66
C ARG A 123 28.54 2.28 0.13
N GLN A 124 27.59 3.07 -0.36
CA GLN A 124 26.26 3.14 0.21
C GLN A 124 25.54 1.80 0.05
N ILE A 125 25.00 1.27 1.15
CA ILE A 125 24.24 0.01 1.19
C ILE A 125 22.75 0.24 1.47
N LEU A 126 22.40 1.35 2.12
CA LEU A 126 21.02 1.72 2.40
C LEU A 126 20.68 3.12 1.87
N ARG A 127 19.51 3.26 1.24
CA ARG A 127 18.95 4.56 0.86
C ARG A 127 18.41 5.28 2.09
N ALA A 128 18.61 6.58 2.19
CA ALA A 128 18.11 7.39 3.31
C ALA A 128 16.59 7.30 3.50
N SER A 129 15.82 7.09 2.43
CA SER A 129 14.36 6.88 2.52
C SER A 129 13.99 5.51 3.12
N ALA A 130 14.77 4.46 2.85
CA ALA A 130 14.52 3.12 3.39
C ALA A 130 14.82 3.03 4.90
N ALA A 131 15.68 3.91 5.40
CA ALA A 131 15.96 4.06 6.83
C ALA A 131 14.75 4.55 7.65
N ARG A 132 13.63 4.94 7.01
CA ARG A 132 12.40 5.40 7.68
C ARG A 132 11.19 4.53 7.37
N ASP A 133 10.43 4.19 8.42
CA ASP A 133 9.17 3.43 8.35
C ASP A 133 8.00 4.30 7.84
N PRO A 134 7.35 3.97 6.70
CA PRO A 134 6.22 4.75 6.19
C PRO A 134 4.90 4.50 6.92
N LEU A 135 4.82 3.50 7.82
CA LEU A 135 3.62 3.16 8.58
C LEU A 135 3.48 3.96 9.89
N THR A 136 4.60 4.50 10.37
CA THR A 136 4.69 5.27 11.62
C THR A 136 4.88 6.75 11.30
N ILE A 137 4.23 7.64 12.06
CA ILE A 137 4.34 9.10 11.85
C ILE A 137 5.77 9.59 12.12
N GLU A 138 6.42 9.05 13.15
CA GLU A 138 7.81 9.34 13.52
C GLU A 138 8.81 8.84 12.48
N GLY A 139 8.42 7.82 11.69
CA GLY A 139 9.27 7.21 10.69
C GLY A 139 10.35 6.30 11.25
N GLU A 140 10.23 5.85 12.50
CA GLU A 140 11.24 5.02 13.16
C GLU A 140 10.95 3.52 13.03
N TRP A 141 11.98 2.77 12.66
CA TRP A 141 11.97 1.32 12.71
C TRP A 141 12.24 0.82 14.13
N LYS A 142 11.53 -0.23 14.55
CA LYS A 142 11.88 -1.03 15.73
C LYS A 142 13.05 -1.95 15.40
N PHE A 143 14.11 -1.95 16.19
CA PHE A 143 15.24 -2.86 15.99
C PHE A 143 14.94 -4.23 16.60
N ILE A 144 15.18 -5.28 15.81
CA ILE A 144 15.04 -6.67 16.24
C ILE A 144 16.41 -7.21 16.61
N ARG A 145 16.56 -7.57 17.88
CA ARG A 145 17.81 -8.10 18.41
C ARG A 145 17.98 -9.59 18.10
N PRO A 146 19.23 -10.06 17.99
CA PRO A 146 19.52 -11.49 17.97
C PRO A 146 18.91 -12.16 19.21
N ARG A 147 18.34 -13.37 19.03
CA ARG A 147 17.77 -14.19 20.11
C ARG A 147 16.66 -13.50 20.91
N SER A 148 15.95 -12.55 20.31
CA SER A 148 14.77 -11.92 20.92
C SER A 148 13.52 -12.76 20.71
N ASP A 149 12.56 -12.65 21.64
CA ASP A 149 11.27 -13.37 21.56
C ASP A 149 10.54 -13.06 20.25
N ALA A 150 10.53 -11.79 19.83
CA ALA A 150 9.93 -11.38 18.56
C ALA A 150 10.53 -12.11 17.34
N LEU A 151 11.85 -12.35 17.35
CA LEU A 151 12.51 -13.09 16.27
C LEU A 151 12.14 -14.59 16.30
N ILE A 152 11.95 -15.17 17.48
CA ILE A 152 11.53 -16.56 17.67
C ILE A 152 10.07 -16.73 17.21
N ASP A 153 9.18 -15.82 17.59
CA ASP A 153 7.78 -15.84 17.17
C ASP A 153 7.66 -15.71 15.64
N PHE A 154 8.46 -14.81 15.05
CA PHE A 154 8.54 -14.65 13.60
C PHE A 154 9.09 -15.90 12.90
N GLN A 155 10.14 -16.53 13.45
CA GLN A 155 10.67 -17.79 12.93
C GLN A 155 9.58 -18.87 12.88
N GLN A 156 8.77 -19.00 13.94
CA GLN A 156 7.67 -19.95 13.98
C GLN A 156 6.61 -19.63 12.91
N ALA A 157 6.24 -18.36 12.74
CA ALA A 157 5.30 -17.93 11.72
C ALA A 157 5.81 -18.27 10.30
N VAL A 158 7.10 -18.00 10.02
CA VAL A 158 7.73 -18.36 8.75
C VAL A 158 7.73 -19.87 8.55
N MET A 159 8.04 -20.66 9.58
CA MET A 159 7.98 -22.13 9.51
C MET A 159 6.56 -22.61 9.20
N LEU A 160 5.54 -22.10 9.88
CA LEU A 160 4.14 -22.46 9.63
C LEU A 160 3.73 -22.12 8.20
N TYR A 161 4.15 -20.95 7.71
CA TYR A 161 3.85 -20.50 6.35
C TYR A 161 4.59 -21.31 5.27
N ALA A 162 5.86 -21.66 5.51
CA ALA A 162 6.72 -22.35 4.55
C ALA A 162 6.64 -23.88 4.61
N GLY A 163 5.66 -24.46 5.32
CA GLY A 163 5.48 -25.92 5.39
C GLY A 163 6.46 -26.63 6.34
N ALA A 164 6.75 -26.01 7.48
CA ALA A 164 7.62 -26.49 8.57
C ALA A 164 9.13 -26.57 8.24
N VAL A 165 9.57 -25.97 7.13
CA VAL A 165 11.00 -25.86 6.78
C VAL A 165 11.43 -24.41 6.87
N LEU A 166 12.54 -24.14 7.56
CA LEU A 166 13.15 -22.81 7.60
C LEU A 166 13.82 -22.53 6.25
N PRO A 167 13.44 -21.45 5.53
CA PRO A 167 14.13 -21.08 4.31
C PRO A 167 15.61 -20.81 4.61
N PRO A 168 16.54 -21.41 3.85
CA PRO A 168 17.95 -21.17 4.04
C PRO A 168 18.30 -19.73 3.63
N PRO A 169 19.27 -19.09 4.30
CA PRO A 169 19.73 -17.78 3.93
C PRO A 169 20.59 -17.86 2.67
N ARG A 170 20.53 -16.81 1.86
CA ARG A 170 21.22 -16.72 0.57
C ARG A 170 22.73 -16.94 0.59
N ASP A 171 23.42 -16.63 1.70
CA ASP A 171 24.88 -16.76 1.81
C ASP A 171 25.33 -17.68 2.95
N PRO A 172 26.49 -18.35 2.83
CA PRO A 172 27.04 -19.19 3.90
C PRO A 172 27.35 -18.40 5.18
N GLN A 173 27.78 -17.14 5.06
CA GLN A 173 28.05 -16.27 6.21
C GLN A 173 26.77 -15.94 6.98
N MET A 174 25.65 -15.81 6.26
CA MET A 174 24.34 -15.58 6.84
C MET A 174 23.81 -16.84 7.53
N ALA A 175 24.14 -18.04 7.03
CA ALA A 175 23.80 -19.30 7.71
C ALA A 175 24.45 -19.39 9.10
N GLN A 176 25.71 -18.94 9.23
CA GLN A 176 26.37 -18.87 10.54
C GLN A 176 25.69 -17.86 11.47
N LEU A 177 25.29 -16.70 10.94
CA LEU A 177 24.55 -15.71 11.72
C LEU A 177 23.19 -16.25 12.15
N GLN A 178 22.47 -16.96 11.28
CA GLN A 178 21.19 -17.57 11.60
C GLN A 178 21.31 -18.57 12.74
N GLN A 179 22.32 -19.46 12.71
CA GLN A 179 22.58 -20.42 13.78
C GLN A 179 22.84 -19.75 15.14
N PHE A 180 23.49 -18.57 15.12
CA PHE A 180 23.79 -17.81 16.32
C PHE A 180 22.61 -16.96 16.82
N ALA A 181 21.92 -16.27 15.90
CA ALA A 181 20.85 -15.33 16.20
C ALA A 181 19.51 -16.00 16.47
N VAL A 182 19.32 -17.23 15.98
CA VAL A 182 18.04 -17.94 16.01
C VAL A 182 18.22 -19.27 16.75
N PRO A 183 17.59 -19.46 17.92
CA PRO A 183 17.66 -20.72 18.63
C PRO A 183 16.98 -21.83 17.82
N GLN A 184 17.59 -23.02 17.81
CA GLN A 184 17.00 -24.20 17.18
C GLN A 184 15.84 -24.68 18.05
N LEU A 185 14.60 -24.45 17.60
CA LEU A 185 13.39 -24.88 18.30
C LEU A 185 13.31 -26.42 18.25
N THR A 186 13.81 -27.07 19.29
CA THR A 186 13.80 -28.53 19.44
C THR A 186 12.50 -28.96 20.12
N ALA A 187 11.33 -28.74 19.50
CA ALA A 187 10.08 -29.45 19.86
C ALA A 187 8.93 -29.13 18.89
N LEU A 188 8.57 -30.11 18.07
CA LEU A 188 7.26 -30.27 17.43
C LEU A 188 6.23 -30.82 18.44
N VAL A 189 6.03 -30.17 19.59
CA VAL A 189 5.05 -30.63 20.58
C VAL A 189 4.10 -29.49 20.88
N ASN A 190 2.88 -29.62 20.34
CA ASN A 190 1.68 -28.84 20.61
C ASN A 190 1.32 -27.69 19.64
N LEU A 191 1.26 -27.98 18.33
CA LEU A 191 0.52 -27.17 17.33
C LEU A 191 -1.01 -27.36 17.50
N GLY A 192 -1.54 -27.04 18.68
CA GLY A 192 -2.97 -27.17 19.00
C GLY A 192 -3.53 -26.06 19.89
N GLN A 193 -2.68 -25.20 20.46
CA GLN A 193 -3.12 -24.01 21.17
C GLN A 193 -2.34 -22.82 20.65
N GLY A 194 -3.05 -21.90 19.99
CA GLY A 194 -2.54 -20.58 19.68
C GLY A 194 -2.26 -19.82 20.97
N SER A 195 -1.11 -20.08 21.59
CA SER A 195 -0.48 -19.10 22.46
C SER A 195 0.27 -18.16 21.54
N ARG A 196 -0.46 -17.19 20.96
CA ARG A 196 0.18 -15.91 20.68
C ARG A 196 0.55 -15.40 22.05
N SER A 197 1.79 -15.66 22.49
CA SER A 197 2.34 -15.05 23.68
C SER A 197 2.16 -13.55 23.49
N SER A 198 1.16 -12.97 24.15
CA SER A 198 1.06 -11.54 24.32
C SER A 198 2.19 -11.15 25.28
N SER A 199 3.43 -11.22 24.81
CA SER A 199 4.56 -10.61 25.46
C SER A 199 4.37 -9.11 25.27
N THR A 200 3.67 -8.52 26.24
CA THR A 200 3.76 -7.08 26.51
C THR A 200 5.22 -6.84 26.90
N SER A 201 6.11 -6.69 25.93
CA SER A 201 7.47 -6.27 26.17
C SER A 201 7.42 -4.76 26.38
N SER A 202 7.39 -4.38 27.65
CA SER A 202 7.51 -3.01 28.13
C SER A 202 8.65 -2.27 27.43
N VAL A 203 8.31 -1.28 26.59
CA VAL A 203 8.81 0.12 26.44
C VAL A 203 10.28 0.44 26.85
N GLY A 204 11.20 -0.51 26.86
CA GLY A 204 12.51 -0.34 27.50
C GLY A 204 13.73 -0.28 26.60
N ASP A 205 13.68 -0.79 25.36
CA ASP A 205 14.93 -1.29 24.77
C ASP A 205 15.01 -1.27 23.23
N GLU A 206 14.43 -0.26 22.58
CA GLU A 206 14.10 -0.37 21.14
C GLU A 206 15.05 0.31 20.13
N SER A 207 16.09 1.05 20.55
CA SER A 207 16.91 1.84 19.61
C SER A 207 18.44 1.70 19.73
N SER A 208 18.95 0.98 20.73
CA SER A 208 20.40 0.88 20.95
C SER A 208 20.84 -0.57 21.12
N GLY A 209 21.83 -0.99 20.32
CA GLY A 209 22.44 -2.32 20.39
C GLY A 209 22.49 -3.04 19.04
N PRO A 210 23.25 -4.15 18.95
CA PRO A 210 23.34 -4.95 17.74
C PRO A 210 21.95 -5.46 17.31
N PHE A 211 21.61 -5.27 16.04
CA PHE A 211 20.32 -5.72 15.50
C PHE A 211 20.49 -6.54 14.23
N VAL A 212 19.56 -7.47 14.01
CA VAL A 212 19.55 -8.43 12.89
C VAL A 212 18.33 -8.26 11.98
N GLY A 213 17.47 -7.31 12.31
CA GLY A 213 16.31 -6.97 11.49
C GLY A 213 15.60 -5.74 12.01
N VAL A 214 14.55 -5.36 11.30
CA VAL A 214 13.68 -4.27 11.69
C VAL A 214 12.21 -4.66 11.59
N ALA A 215 11.37 -4.04 12.40
CA ALA A 215 9.92 -4.17 12.31
C ALA A 215 9.27 -2.78 12.45
N SER A 216 8.03 -2.63 11.99
CA SER A 216 7.30 -1.38 12.23
C SER A 216 6.96 -1.24 13.72
N ARG A 217 6.87 0.00 14.22
CA ARG A 217 6.34 0.29 15.57
C ARG A 217 4.81 0.31 15.59
N SER A 218 4.17 0.26 14.42
CA SER A 218 2.72 0.29 14.27
C SER A 218 2.08 -1.02 14.75
N THR A 219 1.08 -0.93 15.63
CA THR A 219 0.27 -2.07 16.11
C THR A 219 -1.03 -2.25 15.33
N ARG A 220 -1.18 -1.56 14.20
CA ARG A 220 -2.39 -1.61 13.38
C ARG A 220 -2.44 -2.91 12.58
N SER A 221 -3.66 -3.40 12.37
CA SER A 221 -3.92 -4.50 11.44
C SER A 221 -3.57 -4.10 10.01
N SER A 222 -2.94 -5.03 9.30
CA SER A 222 -2.53 -4.85 7.92
C SER A 222 -3.61 -5.32 6.94
N VAL A 223 -3.60 -4.73 5.76
CA VAL A 223 -4.47 -5.14 4.65
C VAL A 223 -3.78 -6.21 3.78
N LEU A 224 -2.45 -6.20 3.74
CA LEU A 224 -1.61 -7.27 3.20
C LEU A 224 -1.23 -8.26 4.31
N THR A 225 -0.78 -9.45 3.93
CA THR A 225 -0.19 -10.42 4.86
C THR A 225 1.28 -10.62 4.54
N PHE A 226 2.10 -10.80 5.58
CA PHE A 226 3.54 -11.05 5.45
C PHE A 226 3.88 -12.33 6.20
N TYR A 227 4.23 -13.40 5.48
CA TYR A 227 4.35 -14.76 6.05
C TYR A 227 3.13 -15.21 6.88
N GLY A 228 1.93 -14.77 6.49
CA GLY A 228 0.68 -15.06 7.21
C GLY A 228 0.40 -14.16 8.41
N LEU A 229 1.24 -13.16 8.68
CA LEU A 229 1.07 -12.19 9.76
C LEU A 229 0.22 -10.99 9.29
N GLU A 230 -0.73 -10.61 10.14
CA GLU A 230 -1.77 -9.60 9.86
C GLU A 230 -1.59 -8.31 10.68
N SER A 231 -0.45 -8.15 11.36
CA SER A 231 -0.12 -6.96 12.16
C SER A 231 1.23 -6.39 11.73
N HIS A 232 1.31 -5.07 11.52
CA HIS A 232 2.54 -4.42 11.05
C HIS A 232 3.73 -4.62 12.00
N GLY A 233 3.49 -4.70 13.31
CA GLY A 233 4.54 -4.88 14.31
C GLY A 233 5.14 -6.28 14.31
N GLU A 234 4.44 -7.25 13.71
CA GLU A 234 4.92 -8.64 13.57
C GLU A 234 5.73 -8.83 12.28
N TRP A 235 5.69 -7.85 11.36
CA TRP A 235 6.46 -7.92 10.12
C TRP A 235 7.94 -7.65 10.37
N ILE A 236 8.71 -8.72 10.50
CA ILE A 236 10.16 -8.64 10.71
C ILE A 236 10.88 -8.77 9.38
N PHE A 237 11.59 -7.70 9.01
CA PHE A 237 12.47 -7.67 7.86
C PHE A 237 13.88 -8.06 8.30
N THR A 238 14.30 -9.26 7.92
CA THR A 238 15.60 -9.82 8.30
C THR A 238 16.20 -10.65 7.14
N PRO A 239 17.53 -10.64 6.96
CA PRO A 239 18.18 -11.43 5.93
C PRO A 239 18.30 -12.94 6.24
N LEU A 240 17.77 -13.41 7.38
CA LEU A 240 18.02 -14.77 7.89
C LEU A 240 17.15 -15.86 7.28
N PHE A 241 15.93 -15.54 6.84
CA PHE A 241 14.93 -16.53 6.41
C PHE A 241 14.56 -16.34 4.93
N ARG A 242 15.53 -15.97 4.09
CA ARG A 242 15.32 -15.69 2.66
C ARG A 242 16.50 -16.17 1.81
N ASN A 243 16.17 -16.79 0.67
CA ASN A 243 17.13 -17.32 -0.30
C ASN A 243 17.48 -16.30 -1.39
#